data_AF-A0A158G1L3-F1
#
_entry.id   AF-A0A158G1L3-F1
#
_cell.length_a   1.000
_cell.length_b   1.000
_cell.length_c   1.000
_cell.angle_alpha   90.00
_cell.angle_beta   90.00
_cell.angle_gamma   90.00
#
_symmetry.space_group_name_H-M   'P 1'
#
loop_
_entity.id
_entity.type
_entity.pdbx_description
1 polymer ?
#
loop_
_entity_poly.entity_id
_entity_poly.type
_entity_poly.pdbx_seq_one_letter_code
_entity_poly.pdbx_strand_id
1 'polypeptide(L)'
;MRVRYQEVDNKLQPYYMCTENPVRRAGKPCQSVRGSAIDDAIGSLLLESVAPAVLEVALAVEDEISGRVKQATAQRQKQLVRARYDADTPLEMPSDAAIRSCEKPASNLSRKTSLIMRMFIRCAGIVSPAKAGEHNPRG
;
A
#
# COMPACT_ATOMS: atom_id res chain seq x y z
N MET A 1 10.16 40.39 -30.44
CA MET A 1 11.43 39.66 -30.65
C MET A 1 11.11 38.36 -31.35
N ARG A 2 11.98 37.89 -32.26
CA ARG A 2 11.90 36.56 -32.87
C ARG A 2 13.25 35.88 -32.83
N VAL A 3 13.27 34.56 -32.81
CA VAL A 3 14.49 33.77 -32.98
C VAL A 3 14.69 33.49 -34.47
N ARG A 4 15.93 33.62 -34.95
CA ARG A 4 16.36 33.07 -36.23
C ARG A 4 17.62 32.26 -36.01
N TYR A 5 17.71 31.12 -36.67
CA TYR A 5 18.91 30.31 -36.65
C TYR A 5 19.77 30.64 -37.86
N GLN A 6 21.07 30.76 -37.65
CA GLN A 6 22.07 31.05 -38.68
C GLN A 6 23.27 30.12 -38.50
N GLU A 7 23.88 29.70 -39.60
CA GLU A 7 25.14 28.95 -39.53
C GLU A 7 26.29 29.89 -39.20
N VAL A 8 26.97 29.61 -38.09
CA VAL A 8 28.18 30.29 -37.62
C VAL A 8 29.16 29.20 -37.20
N ASP A 9 30.38 29.23 -37.74
CA ASP A 9 31.43 28.25 -37.46
C ASP A 9 30.97 26.79 -37.67
N ASN A 10 30.26 26.52 -38.78
CA ASN A 10 29.65 25.22 -39.12
C ASN A 10 28.65 24.69 -38.06
N LYS A 11 28.08 25.58 -37.23
CA LYS A 11 27.05 25.25 -36.26
C LYS A 11 25.85 26.15 -36.42
N LEU A 12 24.66 25.57 -36.28
CA LEU A 12 23.42 26.33 -36.29
C LEU A 12 23.26 27.05 -34.95
N GLN A 13 23.34 28.38 -34.94
CA GLN A 13 23.27 29.21 -33.74
C GLN A 13 22.01 30.10 -33.73
N PRO A 14 21.34 30.26 -32.57
CA PRO A 14 20.21 31.16 -32.44
C PRO A 14 20.67 32.62 -32.42
N TYR A 15 19.86 33.49 -33.02
CA TYR A 15 19.96 34.93 -32.94
C TYR A 15 18.60 35.51 -32.56
N TYR A 16 18.58 36.35 -31.52
CA TYR A 16 17.41 37.11 -31.12
C TYR A 16 17.35 38.41 -31.91
N MET A 17 16.29 38.57 -32.70
CA MET A 17 16.14 39.68 -33.63
C MET A 17 14.91 40.52 -33.32
N CYS A 18 15.13 41.83 -33.25
CA CYS A 18 14.09 42.83 -33.07
C CYS A 18 13.13 42.79 -34.28
N THR A 19 11.83 42.59 -34.00
CA THR A 19 10.80 42.47 -35.04
C THR A 19 10.11 43.80 -35.35
N GLU A 20 10.24 44.80 -34.48
CA GLU A 20 9.45 46.03 -34.55
C GLU A 20 9.67 46.81 -35.85
N ASN A 21 10.91 47.15 -36.17
CA ASN A 21 11.24 47.96 -37.35
C ASN A 21 10.99 47.21 -38.68
N PRO A 22 11.35 45.91 -38.82
CA PRO A 22 10.99 45.14 -40.01
C PRO A 22 9.48 45.01 -40.24
N VAL A 23 8.70 44.78 -39.18
CA VAL A 23 7.25 44.53 -39.32
C VAL A 23 6.49 45.84 -39.54
N ARG A 24 6.79 46.89 -38.78
CA ARG A 24 5.99 48.14 -38.83
C ARG A 24 6.46 49.16 -39.85
N ARG A 25 7.73 49.09 -40.28
CA ARG A 25 8.35 50.14 -41.10
C ARG A 25 9.10 49.60 -42.32
N ALA A 26 8.97 48.30 -42.61
CA ALA A 26 9.71 47.62 -43.67
C ALA A 26 11.25 47.86 -43.61
N GLY A 27 11.78 48.11 -42.41
CA GLY A 27 13.18 48.48 -42.20
C GLY A 27 14.06 47.30 -41.78
N LYS A 28 15.37 47.57 -41.62
CA LYS A 28 16.31 46.59 -41.04
C LYS A 28 16.00 46.32 -39.56
N PRO A 29 16.31 45.13 -39.03
CA PRO A 29 16.16 44.84 -37.61
C PRO A 29 16.95 45.83 -36.77
N CYS A 30 16.30 46.38 -35.74
CA CYS A 30 16.84 47.35 -34.79
C CYS A 30 18.02 46.78 -33.99
N GLN A 31 17.90 45.50 -33.62
CA GLN A 31 18.87 44.77 -32.82
C GLN A 31 18.92 43.32 -33.32
N SER A 32 20.12 42.74 -33.28
CA SER A 32 20.39 41.33 -33.57
C SER A 32 21.47 40.87 -32.60
N VAL A 33 21.10 39.99 -31.67
CA VAL A 33 21.99 39.54 -30.59
C VAL A 33 22.21 38.04 -30.72
N ARG A 34 23.47 37.59 -30.55
CA ARG A 34 23.82 36.16 -30.50
C ARG A 34 23.08 35.52 -29.33
N GLY A 35 22.29 34.49 -29.62
CA GLY A 35 21.49 33.79 -28.63
C GLY A 35 22.34 33.01 -27.64
N SER A 36 23.44 32.38 -28.09
CA SER A 36 24.31 31.59 -27.22
C SER A 36 24.79 32.36 -25.99
N ALA A 37 25.29 33.59 -26.16
CA ALA A 37 25.76 34.40 -25.04
C ALA A 37 24.62 34.78 -24.05
N ILE A 38 23.40 34.94 -24.55
CA ILE A 38 22.22 35.20 -23.71
C ILE A 38 21.83 33.93 -22.97
N ASP A 39 21.76 32.80 -23.68
CA ASP A 39 21.38 31.50 -23.13
C ASP A 39 22.36 31.06 -22.03
N ASP A 40 23.66 31.28 -22.25
CA ASP A 40 24.71 30.99 -21.25
C ASP A 40 24.56 31.86 -19.99
N ALA A 41 24.30 33.17 -20.17
CA ALA A 41 24.11 34.09 -19.06
C ALA A 41 22.82 33.77 -18.27
N ILE A 42 21.72 33.50 -18.96
CA ILE A 42 20.45 33.10 -18.34
C ILE A 42 20.62 31.75 -17.64
N GLY A 43 21.27 30.77 -18.29
CA GLY A 43 21.53 29.46 -17.72
C GLY A 43 22.34 29.54 -16.43
N SER A 44 23.38 30.38 -16.42
CA SER A 44 24.18 30.63 -15.22
C SER A 44 23.34 31.23 -14.08
N LEU A 45 22.55 32.26 -14.38
CA LEU A 45 21.67 32.90 -13.40
C LEU A 45 20.59 31.94 -12.86
N LEU A 46 20.03 31.08 -13.73
CA LEU A 46 19.08 30.05 -13.33
C LEU A 46 19.73 29.02 -12.41
N LEU A 47 20.95 28.57 -12.71
CA LEU A 47 21.67 27.66 -11.84
C LEU A 47 21.98 28.29 -10.48
N GLU A 48 22.43 29.54 -10.45
CA GLU A 48 22.70 30.27 -9.22
C GLU A 48 21.44 30.46 -8.35
N SER A 49 20.29 30.69 -8.97
CA SER A 49 19.04 30.94 -8.25
C SER A 49 18.30 29.67 -7.83
N VAL A 50 18.32 28.63 -8.67
CA VAL A 50 17.53 27.41 -8.47
C VAL A 50 18.32 26.32 -7.73
N ALA A 51 19.63 26.21 -7.96
CA ALA A 51 20.43 25.16 -7.33
C ALA A 51 20.35 25.16 -5.78
N PRO A 52 20.35 26.31 -5.09
CA PRO A 52 20.21 26.33 -3.63
C PRO A 52 18.86 25.74 -3.17
N ALA A 53 17.76 26.15 -3.79
CA ALA A 53 16.42 25.65 -3.44
C ALA A 53 16.27 24.15 -3.73
N VAL A 54 16.85 23.67 -4.84
CA VAL A 54 16.83 22.23 -5.19
C VAL A 54 17.63 21.41 -4.17
N LEU A 55 18.76 21.94 -3.68
CA LEU A 55 19.57 21.26 -2.66
C LEU A 55 18.80 21.13 -1.34
N GLU A 56 18.14 22.19 -0.88
CA GLU A 56 17.33 22.15 0.35
C GLU A 56 16.21 21.11 0.27
N VAL A 57 15.50 21.06 -0.86
CA VAL A 57 14.46 20.05 -1.09
C VAL A 57 15.04 18.63 -1.11
N ALA A 58 16.19 18.44 -1.77
CA ALA A 58 16.85 17.14 -1.81
C ALA A 58 17.24 16.63 -0.42
N LEU A 59 17.77 17.51 0.44
CA LEU A 59 18.09 17.20 1.83
C LEU A 59 16.84 16.89 2.66
N ALA A 60 15.76 17.66 2.50
CA ALA A 60 14.51 17.39 3.19
C ALA A 60 13.92 16.00 2.83
N VAL A 61 14.03 15.61 1.55
CA VAL A 61 13.60 14.29 1.08
C VAL A 61 14.49 13.19 1.64
N GLU A 62 15.82 13.40 1.70
CA GLU A 62 16.74 12.45 2.33
C GLU A 62 16.38 12.22 3.81
N ASP A 63 16.16 13.29 4.56
CA ASP A 63 15.78 13.24 5.98
C ASP A 63 14.47 12.48 6.18
N GLU A 64 13.47 12.72 5.34
CA GLU A 64 12.20 12.00 5.39
C GLU A 64 12.38 10.50 5.15
N ILE A 65 13.12 10.13 4.10
CA ILE A 65 13.39 8.73 3.77
C ILE A 65 14.18 8.05 4.89
N SER A 66 15.23 8.70 5.39
CA SER A 66 16.04 8.24 6.52
C SER A 66 15.18 8.00 7.77
N GLY A 67 14.28 8.93 8.06
CA GLY A 67 13.30 8.81 9.14
C GLY A 67 12.39 7.59 8.97
N ARG A 68 11.81 7.39 7.78
CA ARG A 68 10.94 6.25 7.48
C ARG A 68 11.69 4.91 7.58
N VAL A 69 12.94 4.85 7.13
CA VAL A 69 13.79 3.65 7.24
C VAL A 69 14.08 3.32 8.72
N LYS A 70 14.42 4.32 9.54
CA LYS A 70 14.63 4.14 10.98
C LYS A 70 13.37 3.62 11.68
N GLN A 71 12.20 4.20 11.38
CA GLN A 71 10.92 3.75 11.92
C GLN A 71 10.60 2.30 11.56
N ALA A 72 10.73 1.94 10.27
CA ALA A 72 10.51 0.57 9.81
C ALA A 72 11.48 -0.43 10.47
N THR A 73 12.74 -0.02 10.67
CA THR A 73 13.76 -0.84 11.34
C THR A 73 13.41 -1.08 12.80
N ALA A 74 13.00 -0.04 13.53
CA ALA A 74 12.56 -0.15 14.91
C ALA A 74 11.32 -1.06 15.05
N GLN A 75 10.35 -0.95 14.13
CA GLN A 75 9.18 -1.84 14.10
C GLN A 75 9.58 -3.30 13.86
N ARG A 76 10.46 -3.55 12.88
CA ARG A 76 10.99 -4.90 12.60
C ARG A 76 11.74 -5.46 13.80
N GLN A 77 12.57 -4.68 14.47
CA GLN A 77 13.29 -5.12 15.68
C GLN A 77 12.34 -5.54 16.79
N LYS A 78 11.27 -4.78 17.06
CA LYS A 78 10.25 -5.15 18.05
C LYS A 78 9.56 -6.46 17.70
N GLN A 79 9.21 -6.66 16.43
CA GLN A 79 8.62 -7.92 15.96
C GLN A 79 9.56 -9.11 16.13
N LEU A 80 10.86 -8.94 15.83
CA LEU A 80 11.86 -10.00 16.02
C LEU A 80 12.04 -10.36 17.50
N VAL A 81 12.09 -9.36 18.38
CA VAL A 81 12.19 -9.59 19.83
C VAL A 81 10.96 -10.37 20.32
N ARG A 82 9.75 -9.97 19.90
CA ARG A 82 8.52 -10.69 20.27
C ARG A 82 8.51 -12.12 19.74
N ALA A 83 8.85 -12.33 18.47
CA ALA A 83 8.88 -13.66 17.86
C ALA A 83 9.90 -14.58 18.54
N ARG A 84 11.06 -14.05 18.97
CA ARG A 84 12.04 -14.81 19.76
C ARG A 84 11.48 -15.17 21.14
N TYR A 85 10.90 -14.20 21.84
CA TYR A 85 10.27 -14.45 23.14
C TYR A 85 9.18 -15.53 23.05
N ASP A 86 8.30 -15.47 22.05
CA ASP A 86 7.24 -16.45 21.85
C ASP A 86 7.79 -17.84 21.49
N ALA A 87 8.96 -17.92 20.85
CA ALA A 87 9.64 -19.19 20.53
C ALA A 87 10.41 -19.77 21.73
N ASP A 88 11.03 -18.91 22.54
CA ASP A 88 11.84 -19.30 23.70
C ASP A 88 10.98 -19.59 24.94
N THR A 89 9.77 -19.04 25.01
CA THR A 89 8.79 -19.35 26.07
C THR A 89 8.17 -20.71 25.78
N PRO A 90 8.36 -21.75 26.62
CA PRO A 90 7.63 -23.00 26.48
C PRO A 90 6.14 -22.68 26.57
N LEU A 91 5.36 -23.08 25.56
CA LEU A 91 3.90 -23.01 25.65
C LEU A 91 3.50 -23.70 26.97
N GLU A 92 3.00 -22.92 27.92
CA GLU A 92 2.29 -23.46 29.07
C GLU A 92 1.05 -24.17 28.52
N MET A 93 1.22 -25.45 28.21
CA MET A 93 0.12 -26.36 27.97
C MET A 93 -0.68 -26.37 29.28
N PRO A 94 -1.97 -25.97 29.31
CA PRO A 94 -2.75 -26.08 30.52
C PRO A 94 -2.87 -27.55 30.88
N SER A 95 -2.04 -27.99 31.82
CA SER A 95 -2.01 -29.37 32.31
C SER A 95 -3.37 -29.70 32.94
N ASP A 96 -4.01 -30.72 32.38
CA ASP A 96 -4.87 -31.69 33.05
C ASP A 96 -6.19 -31.25 33.72
N ALA A 97 -6.49 -29.95 33.80
CA ALA A 97 -7.74 -29.47 34.41
C ALA A 97 -8.92 -29.39 33.42
N ALA A 98 -8.66 -29.02 32.16
CA ALA A 98 -9.74 -28.76 31.19
C ALA A 98 -10.39 -30.05 30.63
N ILE A 99 -9.65 -31.16 30.55
CA ILE A 99 -10.17 -32.41 29.96
C ILE A 99 -11.17 -33.11 30.92
N ARG A 100 -10.99 -32.98 32.24
CA ARG A 100 -11.85 -33.63 33.26
C ARG A 100 -13.26 -33.02 33.39
N SER A 101 -13.55 -31.88 32.77
CA SER A 101 -14.88 -31.27 32.86
C SER A 101 -15.92 -31.92 31.92
N CYS A 102 -15.51 -32.77 30.98
CA CYS A 102 -16.42 -33.41 30.01
C CYS A 102 -16.84 -34.85 30.37
N GLU A 103 -16.38 -35.44 31.48
CA GLU A 103 -16.72 -36.83 31.87
C GLU A 103 -17.99 -36.98 32.73
N LYS A 104 -18.87 -35.98 32.78
CA LYS A 104 -20.21 -36.16 33.39
C LYS A 104 -21.23 -36.46 32.29
N PRO A 105 -21.72 -37.72 32.14
CA PRO A 105 -22.81 -37.99 31.22
C PRO A 105 -24.07 -37.28 31.74
N ALA A 106 -24.64 -36.42 30.89
CA ALA A 106 -25.93 -35.78 31.12
C ALA A 106 -27.05 -36.83 31.06
N SER A 107 -27.25 -37.59 32.15
CA SER A 107 -28.34 -38.56 32.32
C SER A 107 -29.75 -37.93 32.33
N ASN A 108 -29.85 -36.61 32.13
CA ASN A 108 -31.11 -35.87 32.15
C ASN A 108 -31.60 -35.48 30.74
N LEU A 109 -30.82 -35.74 29.69
CA LEU A 109 -31.18 -35.37 28.31
C LEU A 109 -32.05 -36.42 27.59
N SER A 110 -32.43 -37.52 28.25
CA SER A 110 -33.21 -38.60 27.62
C SER A 110 -34.74 -38.43 27.70
N ARG A 111 -35.27 -37.57 28.58
CA ARG A 111 -36.74 -37.37 28.71
C ARG A 111 -37.27 -36.15 27.97
N LYS A 112 -36.50 -35.06 27.90
CA LYS A 112 -36.95 -33.80 27.25
C LYS A 112 -36.80 -33.80 25.72
N THR A 113 -35.77 -34.47 25.19
CA THR A 113 -35.56 -34.65 23.74
C THR A 113 -36.68 -35.49 23.09
N SER A 114 -37.26 -36.43 23.83
CA SER A 114 -38.39 -37.26 23.38
C SER A 114 -39.67 -36.45 23.09
N LEU A 115 -39.96 -35.43 23.91
CA LEU A 115 -41.20 -34.66 23.79
C LEU A 115 -41.13 -33.65 22.63
N ILE A 116 -39.99 -32.99 22.46
CA ILE A 116 -39.74 -32.04 21.37
C ILE A 116 -39.73 -32.78 20.02
N MET A 117 -39.06 -33.93 19.94
CA MET A 117 -39.02 -34.74 18.70
C MET A 117 -40.42 -35.27 18.33
N ARG A 118 -41.23 -35.71 19.30
CA ARG A 118 -42.62 -36.14 19.07
C ARG A 118 -43.54 -35.02 18.63
N MET A 119 -43.35 -33.81 19.18
CA MET A 119 -44.16 -32.64 18.83
C MET A 119 -43.84 -32.17 17.40
N PHE A 120 -42.57 -32.22 16.99
CA PHE A 120 -42.14 -31.89 15.63
C PHE A 120 -42.71 -32.86 14.58
N ILE A 121 -42.65 -34.17 14.83
CA ILE A 121 -43.18 -35.19 13.90
C ILE A 121 -44.70 -35.06 13.72
N ARG A 122 -45.43 -34.69 14.79
CA ARG A 122 -46.89 -34.54 14.74
C ARG A 122 -47.34 -33.26 14.04
N CYS A 123 -46.59 -32.16 14.18
CA CYS A 123 -46.83 -30.91 13.43
C CYS A 123 -46.46 -31.02 11.94
N ALA A 124 -45.48 -31.86 11.59
CA ALA A 124 -45.03 -32.04 10.20
C ALA A 124 -45.87 -33.02 9.37
N GLY A 125 -46.92 -33.65 9.92
CA GLY A 125 -47.82 -34.54 9.17
C GLY A 125 -47.18 -35.85 8.69
N ILE A 126 -46.03 -36.25 9.25
CA ILE A 126 -45.31 -37.45 8.85
C ILE A 126 -45.92 -38.65 9.59
N VAL A 127 -46.61 -39.53 8.86
CA VAL A 127 -47.04 -40.85 9.37
C VAL A 127 -45.78 -41.63 9.77
N SER A 128 -45.69 -42.03 11.05
CA SER A 128 -44.58 -42.84 11.54
C SER A 128 -44.51 -44.18 10.81
N PRO A 129 -43.31 -44.64 10.40
CA PRO A 129 -43.16 -45.99 9.87
C PRO A 129 -43.42 -47.03 10.96
N ALA A 130 -44.15 -48.08 10.58
CA ALA A 130 -44.54 -49.19 11.43
C ALA A 130 -43.31 -49.85 12.10
N LYS A 131 -43.49 -50.26 13.37
CA LYS A 131 -42.51 -51.07 14.10
C LYS A 131 -42.23 -52.36 13.31
N ALA A 132 -41.04 -52.48 12.74
CA ALA A 132 -40.50 -53.76 12.28
C ALA A 132 -40.13 -54.60 13.50
N GLY A 133 -40.64 -55.83 13.51
CA GLY A 133 -40.71 -56.72 14.66
C GLY A 133 -39.36 -57.17 15.21
N GLU A 134 -39.39 -57.37 16.53
CA GLU A 134 -38.51 -58.22 17.32
C GLU A 134 -38.29 -59.58 16.61
N HIS A 135 -37.03 -59.89 16.27
CA HIS A 135 -36.60 -61.25 15.99
C HIS A 135 -35.72 -61.72 17.14
N ASN A 136 -36.27 -62.65 17.93
CA ASN A 136 -35.69 -63.30 19.10
C ASN A 136 -34.75 -64.45 18.65
N PRO A 137 -33.55 -64.58 19.23
CA PRO A 137 -32.91 -65.88 19.35
C PRO A 137 -32.66 -66.25 20.82
N ARG A 138 -33.49 -67.15 21.35
CA ARG A 138 -33.14 -68.10 22.42
C ARG A 138 -33.77 -69.44 22.09
N GLY A 139 -32.91 -70.46 21.99
CA GLY A 139 -33.25 -71.85 21.67
C GLY A 139 -32.03 -72.54 21.10
#